data_AF-A0A7D9JU59-F1
#
_entry.id   AF-A0A7D9JU59-F1
#
_cell.length_a   1.000
_cell.length_b   1.000
_cell.length_c   1.000
_cell.angle_alpha   90.00
_cell.angle_beta   90.00
_cell.angle_gamma   90.00
#
_symmetry.space_group_name_H-M   'P 1'
#
loop_
_entity.id
_entity.type
_entity.pdbx_description
1 polymer ?
#
loop_
_entity_poly.entity_id
_entity_poly.type
_entity_poly.pdbx_seq_one_letter_code
_entity_poly.pdbx_strand_id
1 'polypeptide(L)'
;MQPVEKRNEDLSDSDDSSEHTEDDITEGGYDQMLFFYFECRQENGNHEPNLCVIQNEAGDEWVFEGDNTRNEFCEWLFQKERANCIMMAHNFQGYDSYFILQYLRENGVKYGVIMRGAKVLSLSVDMFKIKFIDSLNFIPMRLADFPKTFGIDELAKGYFPHLFNKKENENYVGPVPPAPYYNPNGMSPAAKETFLRWHKNLKDNDYVFNFQEEILAYCRSDVDILRLYRTNYLCENTIAIIPPRGYCPENKQSLLAQKWLSYTSEQNEIYIQHARNGGEKRVGPYLLDGYHEETRTAYEVHGCFWHGCINCYARDTINPVKGKTMHDLHQKTVEKIQYLKNQGYNVVEVWECRINRELADNEEMKHYFIQYDGVDPLEPRDALYGGRTNASRLYHECNDDEKIRYVDFPSLYPWCNKMTRMVVGHPRIITENFDDISTYFGLVKCTVLPPRGLFHPVLPYRTQGKLMFPLCKTCADACNQTPCDHADRERAIQGTWCSVELEKALEKSYQI
;
A
#
# COMPACT_ATOMS: atom_id res chain seq x y z
N MET A 1 19.05 -26.22 35.00
CA MET A 1 20.41 -26.34 34.42
C MET A 1 20.97 -24.94 34.34
N GLN A 2 22.21 -24.75 34.79
CA GLN A 2 22.82 -23.46 35.14
C GLN A 2 22.85 -22.41 34.00
N PRO A 3 22.87 -21.10 34.34
CA PRO A 3 22.92 -20.00 33.38
C PRO A 3 24.34 -19.74 32.88
N VAL A 4 24.50 -19.39 31.60
CA VAL A 4 25.78 -18.99 31.00
C VAL A 4 25.96 -17.48 31.13
N GLU A 5 27.16 -17.12 31.57
CA GLU A 5 27.65 -15.82 32.05
C GLU A 5 27.67 -14.70 31.00
N LYS A 6 27.34 -13.48 31.44
CA LYS A 6 27.71 -12.23 30.75
C LYS A 6 29.20 -11.96 30.98
N ARG A 7 29.97 -11.77 29.91
CA ARG A 7 31.29 -11.13 29.96
C ARG A 7 31.12 -9.62 29.84
N ASN A 8 31.57 -8.91 30.87
CA ASN A 8 31.95 -7.51 30.80
C ASN A 8 33.36 -7.44 30.21
N GLU A 9 33.58 -6.55 29.26
CA GLU A 9 34.91 -6.01 28.95
C GLU A 9 34.85 -4.50 29.11
N ASP A 10 35.70 -4.02 30.00
CA ASP A 10 35.95 -2.62 30.33
C ASP A 10 36.55 -1.88 29.12
N LEU A 11 36.02 -0.71 28.80
CA LEU A 11 36.71 0.28 27.97
C LEU A 11 36.85 1.58 28.78
N SER A 12 38.10 2.02 28.82
CA SER A 12 38.65 3.15 29.55
C SER A 12 38.10 4.50 29.10
N ASP A 13 37.88 5.37 30.08
CA ASP A 13 37.65 6.81 29.95
C ASP A 13 38.74 7.52 29.14
N SER A 14 38.32 8.28 28.14
CA SER A 14 38.95 9.54 27.80
C SER A 14 37.89 10.51 27.29
N ASP A 15 37.54 11.47 28.16
CA ASP A 15 36.84 12.70 27.85
C ASP A 15 37.47 13.39 26.62
N ASP A 16 36.67 13.62 25.58
CA ASP A 16 36.76 14.89 24.87
C ASP A 16 35.35 15.33 24.43
N SER A 17 35.03 16.55 24.85
CA SER A 17 33.72 17.16 24.79
C SER A 17 33.45 17.78 23.42
N SER A 18 32.39 17.34 22.76
CA SER A 18 31.63 18.19 21.84
C SER A 18 30.18 17.75 21.82
N GLU A 19 29.31 18.57 22.40
CA GLU A 19 27.85 18.45 22.33
C GLU A 19 27.39 18.51 20.87
N HIS A 20 27.12 17.35 20.29
CA HIS A 20 26.16 17.20 19.20
C HIS A 20 25.04 16.33 19.74
N THR A 21 23.93 16.94 20.12
CA THR A 21 22.64 16.25 20.24
C THR A 21 22.22 15.86 18.82
N GLU A 22 22.70 14.71 18.37
CA GLU A 22 22.03 13.92 17.34
C GLU A 22 20.70 13.49 17.96
N ASP A 23 19.65 14.28 17.68
CA ASP A 23 18.29 13.78 17.72
C ASP A 23 18.25 12.64 16.69
N ASP A 24 18.45 11.43 17.18
CA ASP A 24 18.29 10.17 16.49
C ASP A 24 16.79 10.04 16.15
N ILE A 25 16.36 10.74 15.10
CA ILE A 25 15.01 10.64 14.54
C ILE A 25 14.96 9.28 13.85
N THR A 26 14.53 8.29 14.62
CA THR A 26 14.24 6.94 14.13
C THR A 26 13.42 6.99 12.84
N GLU A 27 13.96 6.30 11.84
CA GLU A 27 13.54 6.28 10.45
C GLU A 27 12.08 5.87 10.25
N GLY A 28 11.25 6.81 9.78
CA GLY A 28 10.25 6.59 8.72
C GLY A 28 9.13 5.56 8.89
N GLY A 29 9.04 4.74 9.93
CA GLY A 29 7.96 3.76 10.13
C GLY A 29 6.60 4.38 10.46
N TYR A 30 5.58 3.51 10.58
CA TYR A 30 4.47 3.80 11.49
C TYR A 30 4.96 3.51 12.90
N ASP A 31 4.67 4.40 13.85
CA ASP A 31 5.24 4.33 15.20
C ASP A 31 4.54 3.29 16.06
N GLN A 32 3.31 2.93 15.68
CA GLN A 32 2.49 1.99 16.42
C GLN A 32 1.49 1.28 15.50
N MET A 33 1.10 0.08 15.93
CA MET A 33 -0.05 -0.60 15.36
C MET A 33 -1.13 -0.83 16.43
N LEU A 34 -2.35 -0.55 16.04
CA LEU A 34 -3.54 -0.63 16.86
C LEU A 34 -4.52 -1.61 16.22
N PHE A 35 -5.16 -2.41 17.05
CA PHE A 35 -6.19 -3.38 16.69
C PHE A 35 -7.50 -2.86 17.22
N PHE A 36 -8.57 -2.93 16.44
CA PHE A 36 -9.87 -2.50 16.92
C PHE A 36 -11.01 -3.36 16.38
N TYR A 37 -12.12 -3.33 17.09
CA TYR A 37 -13.36 -3.98 16.70
C TYR A 37 -14.55 -3.16 17.18
N PHE A 38 -15.54 -2.98 16.31
CA PHE A 38 -16.83 -2.41 16.69
C PHE A 38 -17.85 -3.52 16.95
N GLU A 39 -18.60 -3.37 18.03
CA GLU A 39 -19.90 -4.02 18.14
C GLU A 39 -21.04 -3.05 17.91
N CYS A 40 -22.08 -3.56 17.25
CA CYS A 40 -23.18 -2.73 16.76
C CYS A 40 -24.55 -3.27 17.15
N ARG A 41 -25.45 -2.34 17.49
CA ARG A 41 -26.89 -2.54 17.52
C ARG A 41 -27.44 -2.63 16.09
N GLN A 42 -28.54 -3.37 15.94
CA GLN A 42 -29.14 -3.66 14.62
C GLN A 42 -30.68 -3.55 14.60
N GLU A 43 -31.32 -3.08 15.68
CA GLU A 43 -32.79 -3.09 15.80
C GLU A 43 -33.54 -2.31 14.71
N ASN A 44 -32.92 -1.30 14.11
CA ASN A 44 -33.55 -0.42 13.12
C ASN A 44 -33.23 -0.81 11.66
N GLY A 45 -32.59 -1.96 11.44
CA GLY A 45 -32.09 -2.37 10.12
C GLY A 45 -30.81 -1.66 9.68
N ASN A 46 -30.28 -0.76 10.50
CA ASN A 46 -28.97 -0.14 10.37
C ASN A 46 -28.03 -0.68 11.43
N HIS A 47 -26.74 -0.80 11.11
CA HIS A 47 -25.71 -1.11 12.08
C HIS A 47 -25.26 0.19 12.77
N GLU A 48 -25.40 0.26 14.09
CA GLU A 48 -25.02 1.42 14.90
C GLU A 48 -23.99 1.01 15.95
N PRO A 49 -22.72 1.45 15.84
CA PRO A 49 -21.69 1.12 16.82
C PRO A 49 -22.11 1.58 18.22
N ASN A 50 -22.10 0.66 19.18
CA ASN A 50 -22.39 0.93 20.58
C ASN A 50 -21.27 0.49 21.53
N LEU A 51 -20.26 -0.20 21.00
CA LEU A 51 -19.01 -0.49 21.68
C LEU A 51 -17.87 -0.50 20.67
N CYS A 52 -16.72 0.07 21.02
CA CYS A 52 -15.46 -0.07 20.30
C CYS A 52 -14.36 -0.38 21.31
N VAL A 53 -13.62 -1.47 21.07
CA VAL A 53 -12.43 -1.80 21.85
C VAL A 53 -11.21 -1.66 20.95
N ILE A 54 -10.16 -1.06 21.49
CA ILE A 54 -8.87 -0.85 20.83
C ILE A 54 -7.79 -1.43 21.72
N GLN A 55 -6.83 -2.13 21.13
CA GLN A 55 -5.60 -2.52 21.80
C GLN A 55 -4.38 -2.13 20.98
N ASN A 56 -3.28 -1.76 21.62
CA ASN A 56 -1.98 -1.68 20.96
C ASN A 56 -1.23 -3.03 21.09
N GLU A 57 -0.02 -3.14 20.51
CA GLU A 57 0.78 -4.36 20.59
C GLU A 57 1.17 -4.74 22.04
N ALA A 58 1.37 -3.76 22.92
CA ALA A 58 1.65 -3.97 24.35
C ALA A 58 0.44 -4.50 25.15
N GLY A 59 -0.77 -4.36 24.60
CA GLY A 59 -2.02 -4.72 25.26
C GLY A 59 -2.65 -3.57 26.05
N ASP A 60 -2.17 -2.33 25.90
CA ASP A 60 -2.89 -1.16 26.42
C ASP A 60 -4.23 -1.05 25.70
N GLU A 61 -5.28 -0.73 26.45
CA GLU A 61 -6.66 -0.81 25.97
C GLU A 61 -7.37 0.54 26.06
N TRP A 62 -8.17 0.84 25.05
CA TRP A 62 -9.13 1.95 25.04
C TRP A 62 -10.51 1.43 24.69
N VAL A 63 -11.53 1.92 25.38
CA VAL A 63 -12.93 1.49 25.23
C VAL A 63 -13.80 2.72 25.02
N PHE A 64 -14.66 2.67 24.00
CA PHE A 64 -15.70 3.66 23.73
C PHE A 64 -17.05 2.95 23.73
N GLU A 65 -18.03 3.52 24.43
CA GLU A 65 -19.33 2.87 24.65
C GLU A 65 -20.50 3.85 24.53
N GLY A 66 -21.67 3.33 24.16
CA GLY A 66 -22.90 4.10 24.04
C GLY A 66 -23.15 4.67 22.65
N ASP A 67 -24.15 5.55 22.54
CA ASP A 67 -24.70 6.00 21.24
C ASP A 67 -23.69 6.75 20.35
N ASN A 68 -22.69 7.40 20.95
CA ASN A 68 -21.71 8.23 20.24
C ASN A 68 -20.39 7.50 19.98
N THR A 69 -20.32 6.19 20.24
CA THR A 69 -19.11 5.34 20.16
C THR A 69 -18.27 5.62 18.91
N ARG A 70 -18.88 5.65 17.72
CA ARG A 70 -18.17 5.92 16.45
C ARG A 70 -17.45 7.27 16.46
N ASN A 71 -18.14 8.32 16.89
CA ASN A 71 -17.60 9.68 16.85
C ASN A 71 -16.51 9.83 17.91
N GLU A 72 -16.74 9.36 19.14
CA GLU A 72 -15.74 9.42 20.21
C GLU A 72 -14.46 8.65 19.84
N PHE A 73 -14.60 7.46 19.25
CA PHE A 73 -13.48 6.71 18.71
C PHE A 73 -12.72 7.51 17.64
N CYS A 74 -13.41 8.08 16.66
CA CYS A 74 -12.77 8.80 15.57
C CYS A 74 -12.15 10.13 16.04
N GLU A 75 -12.82 10.84 16.94
CA GLU A 75 -12.32 12.07 17.57
C GLU A 75 -11.09 11.79 18.39
N TRP A 76 -11.03 10.66 19.10
CA TRP A 76 -9.84 10.21 19.81
C TRP A 76 -8.70 9.84 18.85
N LEU A 77 -9.00 9.12 17.76
CA LEU A 77 -8.01 8.62 16.82
C LEU A 77 -7.39 9.73 15.96
N PHE A 78 -8.21 10.65 15.45
CA PHE A 78 -7.77 11.70 14.51
C PHE A 78 -7.25 12.94 15.25
N GLN A 79 -6.26 12.72 16.12
CA GLN A 79 -5.52 13.75 16.85
C GLN A 79 -4.03 13.64 16.57
N LYS A 80 -3.29 14.74 16.77
CA LYS A 80 -1.85 14.81 16.47
C LYS A 80 -1.04 13.80 17.30
N GLU A 81 -1.47 13.54 18.52
CA GLU A 81 -0.81 12.64 19.48
C GLU A 81 -0.97 11.16 19.11
N ARG A 82 -1.92 10.82 18.22
CA ARG A 82 -2.20 9.45 17.73
C ARG A 82 -1.94 9.31 16.23
N ALA A 83 -1.27 10.31 15.65
CA ALA A 83 -0.81 10.26 14.29
C ALA A 83 0.23 9.14 14.11
N ASN A 84 0.52 8.82 12.84
CA ASN A 84 1.55 7.86 12.47
C ASN A 84 1.30 6.42 12.96
N CYS A 85 0.08 5.91 12.81
CA CYS A 85 -0.27 4.54 13.19
C CYS A 85 -0.91 3.70 12.07
N ILE A 86 -0.82 2.38 12.22
CA ILE A 86 -1.63 1.43 11.45
C ILE A 86 -2.80 0.96 12.31
N MET A 87 -4.01 1.04 11.77
CA MET A 87 -5.22 0.48 12.36
C MET A 87 -5.56 -0.84 11.66
N MET A 88 -5.58 -1.95 12.38
CA MET A 88 -5.94 -3.25 11.86
C MET A 88 -7.29 -3.69 12.44
N ALA A 89 -8.20 -4.09 11.57
CA ALA A 89 -9.45 -4.76 11.95
C ALA A 89 -9.67 -6.00 11.08
N HIS A 90 -10.50 -6.93 11.56
CA HIS A 90 -10.85 -8.14 10.82
C HIS A 90 -12.15 -7.94 10.04
N ASN A 91 -12.11 -8.18 8.72
CA ASN A 91 -13.20 -7.86 7.79
C ASN A 91 -13.52 -6.35 7.71
N PHE A 92 -12.52 -5.50 7.95
CA PHE A 92 -12.62 -4.05 7.79
C PHE A 92 -13.22 -3.68 6.42
N GLN A 93 -12.84 -4.41 5.36
CA GLN A 93 -13.26 -4.12 4.00
C GLN A 93 -14.76 -4.23 3.74
N GLY A 94 -15.48 -4.95 4.60
CA GLY A 94 -16.91 -5.24 4.44
C GLY A 94 -17.80 -4.65 5.53
N TYR A 95 -17.22 -4.09 6.59
CA TYR A 95 -17.98 -3.68 7.76
C TYR A 95 -17.47 -2.37 8.39
N ASP A 96 -16.41 -2.43 9.21
CA ASP A 96 -15.97 -1.31 10.04
C ASP A 96 -15.59 -0.06 9.24
N SER A 97 -15.04 -0.26 8.03
CA SER A 97 -14.61 0.82 7.14
C SER A 97 -15.72 1.83 6.84
N TYR A 98 -16.98 1.41 6.78
CA TYR A 98 -18.09 2.30 6.45
C TYR A 98 -18.37 3.30 7.58
N PHE A 99 -18.19 2.92 8.84
CA PHE A 99 -18.36 3.83 9.97
C PHE A 99 -17.27 4.91 9.96
N ILE A 100 -16.03 4.53 9.66
CA ILE A 100 -14.91 5.47 9.56
C ILE A 100 -15.08 6.41 8.37
N LEU A 101 -15.44 5.87 7.20
CA LEU A 101 -15.71 6.67 6.00
C LEU A 101 -16.86 7.65 6.20
N GLN A 102 -17.89 7.25 6.93
CA GLN A 102 -19.00 8.13 7.28
C GLN A 102 -18.52 9.31 8.14
N TYR A 103 -17.78 9.04 9.22
CA TYR A 103 -17.21 10.09 10.07
C TYR A 103 -16.31 11.04 9.29
N LEU A 104 -15.38 10.51 8.48
CA LEU A 104 -14.45 11.31 7.69
C LEU A 104 -15.18 12.23 6.70
N ARG A 105 -16.25 11.72 6.07
CA ARG A 105 -17.09 12.50 5.15
C ARG A 105 -17.86 13.60 5.88
N GLU A 106 -18.49 13.28 7.01
CA GLU A 106 -19.26 14.23 7.82
C GLU A 106 -18.37 15.38 8.34
N ASN A 107 -17.08 15.10 8.61
CA ASN A 107 -16.12 16.08 9.11
C ASN A 107 -15.21 16.69 8.03
N GLY A 108 -15.46 16.41 6.75
CA GLY A 108 -14.67 16.98 5.64
C GLY A 108 -13.19 16.58 5.62
N VAL A 109 -12.83 15.45 6.24
CA VAL A 109 -11.45 14.96 6.29
C VAL A 109 -11.12 14.23 4.98
N LYS A 110 -10.01 14.62 4.33
CA LYS A 110 -9.56 13.98 3.09
C LYS A 110 -8.92 12.61 3.37
N TYR A 111 -9.29 11.62 2.57
CA TYR A 111 -8.78 10.25 2.66
C TYR A 111 -8.54 9.63 1.29
N GLY A 112 -7.70 8.60 1.24
CA GLY A 112 -7.48 7.72 0.09
C GLY A 112 -8.05 6.31 0.37
N VAL A 113 -8.58 5.65 -0.65
CA VAL A 113 -9.09 4.27 -0.52
C VAL A 113 -8.57 3.38 -1.64
N ILE A 114 -8.35 2.12 -1.30
CA ILE A 114 -8.14 1.04 -2.28
C ILE A 114 -9.38 0.15 -2.23
N MET A 115 -10.09 0.05 -3.35
CA MET A 115 -11.37 -0.65 -3.43
C MET A 115 -11.28 -1.94 -4.22
N ARG A 116 -12.14 -2.91 -3.89
CA ARG A 116 -12.45 -4.09 -4.72
C ARG A 116 -13.97 -4.22 -4.82
N GLY A 117 -14.53 -3.73 -5.91
CA GLY A 117 -15.97 -3.53 -6.00
C GLY A 117 -16.44 -2.59 -4.89
N ALA A 118 -17.42 -3.02 -4.10
CA ALA A 118 -17.91 -2.26 -2.95
C ALA A 118 -17.01 -2.34 -1.70
N LYS A 119 -16.01 -3.23 -1.67
CA LYS A 119 -15.19 -3.50 -0.47
C LYS A 119 -13.99 -2.56 -0.35
N VAL A 120 -13.74 -2.04 0.85
CA VAL A 120 -12.65 -1.09 1.16
C VAL A 120 -11.41 -1.86 1.64
N LEU A 121 -10.52 -2.27 0.72
CA LEU A 121 -9.34 -3.08 1.09
C LEU A 121 -8.38 -2.35 2.04
N SER A 122 -8.25 -1.04 1.87
CA SER A 122 -7.44 -0.17 2.73
C SER A 122 -7.96 1.26 2.63
N LEU A 123 -7.82 2.00 3.72
CA LEU A 123 -8.16 3.42 3.84
C LEU A 123 -6.93 4.14 4.41
N SER A 124 -6.50 5.24 3.79
CA SER A 124 -5.43 6.10 4.31
C SER A 124 -5.96 7.49 4.62
N VAL A 125 -5.52 8.04 5.76
CA VAL A 125 -5.80 9.41 6.18
C VAL A 125 -4.47 10.13 6.33
N ASP A 126 -3.98 10.64 5.20
CA ASP A 126 -2.61 11.16 5.07
C ASP A 126 -2.34 12.34 6.01
N MET A 127 -3.37 13.13 6.35
CA MET A 127 -3.28 14.24 7.30
C MET A 127 -2.74 13.82 8.67
N PHE A 128 -3.09 12.61 9.11
CA PHE A 128 -2.63 12.05 10.38
C PHE A 128 -1.58 10.94 10.18
N LYS A 129 -1.17 10.67 8.93
CA LYS A 129 -0.35 9.49 8.60
C LYS A 129 -0.95 8.22 9.20
N ILE A 130 -2.26 8.03 9.09
CA ILE A 130 -2.97 6.83 9.59
C ILE A 130 -3.36 5.94 8.42
N LYS A 131 -3.18 4.62 8.57
CA LYS A 131 -3.62 3.64 7.57
C LYS A 131 -4.42 2.52 8.20
N PHE A 132 -5.61 2.31 7.68
CA PHE A 132 -6.44 1.17 8.01
C PHE A 132 -6.17 0.02 7.04
N ILE A 133 -6.01 -1.18 7.59
CA ILE A 133 -5.81 -2.42 6.86
C ILE A 133 -6.76 -3.50 7.37
N ASP A 134 -7.17 -4.36 6.44
CA ASP A 134 -8.04 -5.50 6.75
C ASP A 134 -7.22 -6.78 6.87
N SER A 135 -7.29 -7.44 8.02
CA SER A 135 -6.61 -8.73 8.22
C SER A 135 -7.16 -9.83 7.31
N LEU A 136 -8.43 -9.75 6.88
CA LEU A 136 -9.07 -10.73 5.99
C LEU A 136 -8.45 -10.76 4.58
N ASN A 137 -7.76 -9.68 4.18
CA ASN A 137 -7.03 -9.66 2.90
C ASN A 137 -5.74 -10.50 2.94
N PHE A 138 -5.22 -10.78 4.13
CA PHE A 138 -4.03 -11.60 4.33
C PHE A 138 -4.41 -13.02 4.75
N ILE A 139 -5.50 -13.16 5.52
CA ILE A 139 -5.93 -14.42 6.12
C ILE A 139 -7.43 -14.61 5.86
N PRO A 140 -7.81 -15.29 4.76
CA PRO A 140 -9.21 -15.41 4.35
C PRO A 140 -9.96 -16.50 5.14
N MET A 141 -9.99 -16.38 6.47
CA MET A 141 -10.77 -17.23 7.38
C MET A 141 -11.46 -16.39 8.47
N ARG A 142 -12.40 -16.99 9.20
CA ARG A 142 -13.11 -16.27 10.28
C ARG A 142 -12.19 -16.07 11.48
N LEU A 143 -12.36 -14.96 12.20
CA LEU A 143 -11.61 -14.69 13.43
C LEU A 143 -11.74 -15.82 14.48
N ALA A 144 -12.95 -16.38 14.64
CA ALA A 144 -13.20 -17.52 15.52
C ALA A 144 -12.42 -18.81 15.17
N ASP A 145 -11.87 -18.92 13.95
CA ASP A 145 -11.04 -20.05 13.55
C ASP A 145 -9.55 -19.84 13.91
N PHE A 146 -9.14 -18.61 14.28
CA PHE A 146 -7.74 -18.27 14.58
C PHE A 146 -7.21 -19.02 15.81
N PRO A 147 -7.92 -19.09 16.96
CA PRO A 147 -7.42 -19.81 18.14
C PRO A 147 -7.00 -21.24 17.83
N LYS A 148 -7.84 -21.97 17.10
CA LYS A 148 -7.56 -23.35 16.71
C LYS A 148 -6.44 -23.45 15.66
N THR A 149 -6.43 -22.55 14.68
CA THR A 149 -5.49 -22.59 13.55
C THR A 149 -4.07 -22.23 13.98
N PHE A 150 -3.95 -21.24 14.88
CA PHE A 150 -2.70 -20.68 15.34
C PHE A 150 -2.38 -21.06 16.79
N GLY A 151 -3.13 -21.97 17.43
CA GLY A 151 -2.87 -22.38 18.81
C GLY A 151 -2.84 -21.21 19.82
N ILE A 152 -3.71 -20.21 19.62
CA ILE A 152 -3.85 -19.05 20.49
C ILE A 152 -4.86 -19.38 21.60
N ASP A 153 -4.53 -19.03 22.85
CA ASP A 153 -5.46 -19.13 23.97
C ASP A 153 -6.45 -17.95 23.94
N GLU A 154 -7.72 -18.25 23.63
CA GLU A 154 -8.80 -17.27 23.58
C GLU A 154 -9.22 -16.81 24.99
N LEU A 155 -9.35 -15.49 25.17
CA LEU A 155 -9.71 -14.86 26.46
C LEU A 155 -11.14 -15.20 26.90
N ALA A 156 -12.10 -15.16 25.97
CA ALA A 156 -13.50 -15.47 26.24
C ALA A 156 -13.97 -16.61 25.33
N LYS A 157 -14.19 -17.80 25.91
CA LYS A 157 -14.78 -18.94 25.20
C LYS A 157 -16.30 -18.86 25.25
N GLY A 158 -16.97 -18.64 24.13
CA GLY A 158 -18.43 -18.66 24.12
C GLY A 158 -19.07 -18.09 22.86
N TYR A 159 -20.36 -17.77 22.97
CA TYR A 159 -21.14 -17.13 21.92
C TYR A 159 -21.73 -15.83 22.47
N PHE A 160 -21.81 -14.80 21.64
CA PHE A 160 -22.46 -13.54 22.01
C PHE A 160 -23.86 -13.42 21.38
N PRO A 161 -24.90 -12.96 22.13
CA PRO A 161 -26.25 -12.83 21.60
C PRO A 161 -26.41 -11.53 20.79
N HIS A 162 -25.89 -11.48 19.56
CA HIS A 162 -25.90 -10.26 18.72
C HIS A 162 -27.30 -9.63 18.54
N LEU A 163 -28.38 -10.42 18.47
CA LEU A 163 -29.74 -9.88 18.33
C LEU A 163 -30.33 -9.38 19.66
N PHE A 164 -29.68 -9.67 20.79
CA PHE A 164 -30.01 -9.14 22.11
C PHE A 164 -29.30 -7.80 22.36
N ASN A 165 -28.25 -7.46 21.58
CA ASN A 165 -27.61 -6.15 21.59
C ASN A 165 -28.57 -5.09 21.06
N LYS A 166 -29.31 -4.49 21.99
CA LYS A 166 -30.34 -3.49 21.77
C LYS A 166 -30.31 -2.48 22.90
N LYS A 167 -30.77 -1.27 22.62
CA LYS A 167 -30.82 -0.20 23.62
C LYS A 167 -31.61 -0.57 24.89
N GLU A 168 -32.70 -1.32 24.73
CA GLU A 168 -33.54 -1.79 25.84
C GLU A 168 -32.84 -2.77 26.79
N ASN A 169 -31.79 -3.45 26.33
CA ASN A 169 -31.09 -4.50 27.06
C ASN A 169 -29.71 -4.07 27.59
N GLU A 170 -29.28 -2.82 27.37
CA GLU A 170 -27.91 -2.35 27.72
C GLU A 170 -27.55 -2.55 29.18
N ASN A 171 -28.53 -2.42 30.09
CA ASN A 171 -28.34 -2.60 31.53
C ASN A 171 -28.89 -3.94 32.03
N TYR A 172 -29.10 -4.91 31.14
CA TYR A 172 -29.68 -6.20 31.51
C TYR A 172 -28.72 -7.03 32.36
N VAL A 173 -29.20 -7.43 33.53
CA VAL A 173 -28.57 -8.44 34.40
C VAL A 173 -29.63 -9.46 34.78
N GLY A 174 -29.43 -10.71 34.38
CA GLY A 174 -30.43 -11.75 34.59
C GLY A 174 -30.09 -13.09 33.94
N PRO A 175 -31.09 -13.98 33.75
CA PRO A 175 -30.87 -15.26 33.08
C PRO A 175 -30.30 -15.12 31.66
N VAL A 176 -29.57 -16.13 31.19
CA VAL A 176 -29.02 -16.16 29.83
C VAL A 176 -30.10 -15.89 28.76
N PRO A 177 -29.83 -14.99 27.78
CA PRO A 177 -30.77 -14.67 26.71
C PRO A 177 -31.29 -15.91 25.97
N PRO A 178 -32.55 -15.92 25.50
CA PRO A 178 -33.08 -17.03 24.72
C PRO A 178 -32.24 -17.34 23.47
N ALA A 179 -32.13 -18.63 23.13
CA ALA A 179 -31.31 -19.12 22.02
C ALA A 179 -31.51 -18.39 20.67
N PRO A 180 -32.73 -17.96 20.27
CA PRO A 180 -32.91 -17.20 19.03
C PRO A 180 -32.07 -15.93 18.93
N TYR A 181 -31.72 -15.30 20.06
CA TYR A 181 -30.93 -14.06 20.06
C TYR A 181 -29.46 -14.26 19.63
N TYR A 182 -28.98 -15.51 19.60
CA TYR A 182 -27.64 -15.88 19.12
C TYR A 182 -27.63 -16.26 17.64
N ASN A 183 -28.76 -16.14 16.93
CA ASN A 183 -28.92 -16.53 15.53
C ASN A 183 -28.42 -17.97 15.19
N PRO A 184 -28.93 -19.02 15.87
CA PRO A 184 -28.49 -20.40 15.63
C PRO A 184 -28.86 -20.92 14.23
N ASN A 185 -29.73 -20.22 13.49
CA ASN A 185 -30.07 -20.57 12.11
C ASN A 185 -29.01 -20.12 11.10
N GLY A 186 -28.16 -19.15 11.46
CA GLY A 186 -26.99 -18.76 10.67
C GLY A 186 -25.77 -19.68 10.86
N MET A 187 -25.84 -20.63 11.80
CA MET A 187 -24.76 -21.55 12.11
C MET A 187 -24.82 -22.81 11.23
N SER A 188 -23.67 -23.44 11.00
CA SER A 188 -23.63 -24.79 10.41
C SER A 188 -24.27 -25.81 11.36
N PRO A 189 -24.73 -26.98 10.89
CA PRO A 189 -25.33 -28.00 11.75
C PRO A 189 -24.46 -28.39 12.96
N ALA A 190 -23.15 -28.58 12.75
CA ALA A 190 -22.21 -28.93 13.82
C ALA A 190 -21.98 -27.78 14.82
N ALA A 191 -21.88 -26.53 14.33
CA ALA A 191 -21.74 -25.35 15.18
C ALA A 191 -23.01 -25.12 16.02
N LYS A 192 -24.19 -25.33 15.42
CA LYS A 192 -25.49 -25.22 16.10
C LYS A 192 -25.62 -26.23 17.24
N GLU A 193 -25.21 -27.49 17.03
CA GLU A 193 -25.24 -28.50 18.10
C GLU A 193 -24.34 -28.12 19.27
N THR A 194 -23.13 -27.64 18.98
CA THR A 194 -22.16 -27.18 19.98
C THR A 194 -22.73 -26.00 20.78
N PHE A 195 -23.29 -25.01 20.08
CA PHE A 195 -23.97 -23.87 20.69
C PHE A 195 -25.12 -24.29 21.62
N LEU A 196 -26.02 -25.17 21.16
CA LEU A 196 -27.17 -25.58 21.98
C LEU A 196 -26.75 -26.30 23.26
N ARG A 197 -25.68 -27.09 23.20
CA ARG A 197 -25.11 -27.76 24.38
C ARG A 197 -24.51 -26.76 25.36
N TRP A 198 -23.75 -25.79 24.86
CA TRP A 198 -23.19 -24.68 25.66
C TRP A 198 -24.31 -23.84 26.30
N HIS A 199 -25.32 -23.45 25.51
CA HIS A 199 -26.45 -22.63 25.98
C HIS A 199 -27.28 -23.34 27.05
N LYS A 200 -27.54 -24.64 26.85
CA LYS A 200 -28.22 -25.47 27.84
C LYS A 200 -27.39 -25.57 29.12
N ASN A 201 -26.07 -25.77 29.02
CA ASN A 201 -25.20 -25.85 30.19
C ASN A 201 -25.23 -24.55 31.01
N LEU A 202 -25.19 -23.37 30.38
CA LEU A 202 -25.32 -22.11 31.12
C LEU A 202 -26.66 -21.99 31.85
N LYS A 203 -27.76 -22.42 31.21
CA LYS A 203 -29.09 -22.43 31.81
C LYS A 203 -29.21 -23.40 32.98
N ASP A 204 -28.71 -24.62 32.81
CA ASP A 204 -28.76 -25.68 33.82
C ASP A 204 -27.91 -25.32 35.06
N ASN A 205 -26.98 -24.37 34.94
CA ASN A 205 -26.15 -23.87 36.04
C ASN A 205 -26.56 -22.47 36.53
N ASP A 206 -27.76 -21.98 36.17
CA ASP A 206 -28.29 -20.67 36.58
C ASP A 206 -27.32 -19.51 36.35
N TYR A 207 -26.60 -19.53 35.22
CA TYR A 207 -25.64 -18.48 34.88
C TYR A 207 -26.32 -17.11 34.79
N VAL A 208 -25.78 -16.13 35.51
CA VAL A 208 -26.25 -14.73 35.49
C VAL A 208 -25.51 -13.99 34.39
N PHE A 209 -26.23 -13.68 33.32
CA PHE A 209 -25.75 -12.90 32.20
C PHE A 209 -25.83 -11.41 32.53
N ASN A 210 -24.68 -10.74 32.53
CA ASN A 210 -24.56 -9.28 32.62
C ASN A 210 -24.19 -8.73 31.25
N PHE A 211 -25.10 -8.02 30.60
CA PHE A 211 -24.93 -7.59 29.22
C PHE A 211 -23.65 -6.76 29.00
N GLN A 212 -23.35 -5.81 29.90
CA GLN A 212 -22.19 -4.92 29.77
C GLN A 212 -20.86 -5.67 29.92
N GLU A 213 -20.78 -6.62 30.85
CA GLU A 213 -19.59 -7.45 31.05
C GLU A 213 -19.37 -8.39 29.86
N GLU A 214 -20.45 -8.99 29.35
CA GLU A 214 -20.41 -9.97 28.27
C GLU A 214 -20.05 -9.34 26.91
N ILE A 215 -20.65 -8.21 26.55
CA ILE A 215 -20.32 -7.51 25.30
C ILE A 215 -18.88 -7.02 25.31
N LEU A 216 -18.42 -6.51 26.45
CA LEU A 216 -17.06 -6.03 26.62
C LEU A 216 -16.05 -7.20 26.57
N ALA A 217 -16.31 -8.29 27.27
CA ALA A 217 -15.45 -9.48 27.25
C ALA A 217 -15.36 -10.10 25.85
N TYR A 218 -16.49 -10.17 25.13
CA TYR A 218 -16.54 -10.66 23.75
C TYR A 218 -15.70 -9.77 22.82
N CYS A 219 -15.96 -8.46 22.83
CA CYS A 219 -15.27 -7.50 21.98
C CYS A 219 -13.75 -7.46 22.25
N ARG A 220 -13.35 -7.52 23.53
CA ARG A 220 -11.94 -7.66 23.95
C ARG A 220 -11.29 -8.92 23.41
N SER A 221 -11.99 -10.06 23.47
CA SER A 221 -11.47 -11.34 22.97
C SER A 221 -11.20 -11.27 21.46
N ASP A 222 -12.10 -10.67 20.67
CA ASP A 222 -11.92 -10.53 19.22
C ASP A 222 -10.70 -9.64 18.88
N VAL A 223 -10.55 -8.50 19.56
CA VAL A 223 -9.38 -7.63 19.37
C VAL A 223 -8.08 -8.33 19.79
N ASP A 224 -8.09 -9.04 20.92
CA ASP A 224 -6.91 -9.72 21.46
C ASP A 224 -6.47 -10.90 20.59
N ILE A 225 -7.40 -11.68 20.02
CA ILE A 225 -7.07 -12.75 19.06
C ILE A 225 -6.30 -12.18 17.87
N LEU A 226 -6.76 -11.04 17.33
CA LEU A 226 -6.11 -10.41 16.19
C LEU A 226 -4.72 -9.85 16.56
N ARG A 227 -4.61 -9.23 17.74
CA ARG A 227 -3.35 -8.75 18.32
C ARG A 227 -2.37 -9.90 18.51
N LEU A 228 -2.75 -10.96 19.23
CA LEU A 228 -1.91 -12.13 19.50
C LEU A 228 -1.48 -12.84 18.23
N TYR A 229 -2.38 -12.97 17.24
CA TYR A 229 -2.00 -13.48 15.92
C TYR A 229 -0.85 -12.66 15.33
N ARG A 230 -0.98 -11.33 15.29
CA ARG A 230 0.07 -10.47 14.75
C ARG A 230 1.36 -10.63 15.54
N THR A 231 1.30 -10.51 16.87
CA THR A 231 2.48 -10.49 17.74
C THR A 231 3.23 -11.82 17.69
N ASN A 232 2.52 -12.94 17.64
CA ASN A 232 3.14 -14.26 17.71
C ASN A 232 3.59 -14.80 16.33
N TYR A 233 2.92 -14.41 15.23
CA TYR A 233 3.12 -15.03 13.92
C TYR A 233 3.76 -14.13 12.86
N LEU A 234 3.82 -12.82 13.08
CA LEU A 234 4.45 -11.89 12.16
C LEU A 234 5.68 -11.29 12.85
N CYS A 235 6.84 -11.95 12.69
CA CYS A 235 8.09 -11.46 13.28
C CYS A 235 8.40 -10.04 12.78
N GLU A 236 9.10 -9.27 13.60
CA GLU A 236 9.58 -7.94 13.22
C GLU A 236 10.43 -8.02 11.94
N ASN A 237 10.33 -7.01 11.07
CA ASN A 237 11.08 -6.90 9.81
C ASN A 237 10.85 -8.03 8.77
N THR A 238 9.88 -8.93 8.97
CA THR A 238 9.58 -10.00 7.99
C THR A 238 8.75 -9.50 6.79
N ILE A 239 7.87 -8.52 7.02
CA ILE A 239 7.07 -7.86 5.99
C ILE A 239 7.61 -6.43 5.82
N ALA A 240 8.19 -6.12 4.66
CA ALA A 240 8.61 -4.77 4.35
C ALA A 240 7.39 -3.84 4.21
N ILE A 241 7.34 -2.79 5.02
CA ILE A 241 6.43 -1.67 4.82
C ILE A 241 7.20 -0.63 4.02
N ILE A 242 6.72 -0.29 2.83
CA ILE A 242 7.36 0.76 2.00
C ILE A 242 7.43 2.05 2.85
N PRO A 243 8.61 2.67 3.01
CA PRO A 243 8.73 3.91 3.76
C PRO A 243 7.82 5.01 3.18
N PRO A 244 7.30 5.95 4.00
CA PRO A 244 6.37 7.02 3.59
C PRO A 244 6.89 7.91 2.46
N ARG A 245 8.21 7.92 2.21
CA ARG A 245 8.87 8.68 1.14
C ARG A 245 9.46 7.79 0.05
N GLY A 246 9.06 6.51 -0.01
CA GLY A 246 9.68 5.48 -0.84
C GLY A 246 11.10 5.12 -0.37
N TYR A 247 11.78 4.28 -1.14
CA TYR A 247 13.13 3.81 -0.81
C TYR A 247 14.26 4.80 -1.20
N CYS A 248 13.93 5.91 -1.89
CA CYS A 248 14.89 6.94 -2.30
C CYS A 248 14.37 8.35 -1.97
N PRO A 249 14.25 8.72 -0.68
CA PRO A 249 13.67 10.00 -0.25
C PRO A 249 14.47 11.25 -0.68
N GLU A 250 15.72 11.07 -1.11
CA GLU A 250 16.62 12.16 -1.51
C GLU A 250 16.46 12.59 -2.97
N ASN A 251 15.88 11.74 -3.83
CA ASN A 251 15.51 12.09 -5.21
C ASN A 251 14.24 12.95 -5.20
N LYS A 252 14.39 14.21 -4.78
CA LYS A 252 13.30 15.18 -4.62
C LYS A 252 12.76 15.72 -5.95
N GLN A 253 13.47 15.52 -7.06
CA GLN A 253 13.08 16.09 -8.34
C GLN A 253 12.00 15.24 -9.00
N SER A 254 10.87 15.86 -9.34
CA SER A 254 9.76 15.14 -9.94
C SER A 254 10.15 14.61 -11.33
N LEU A 255 9.80 13.35 -11.62
CA LEU A 255 9.97 12.76 -12.96
C LEU A 255 9.31 13.63 -14.04
N LEU A 256 8.15 14.20 -13.70
CA LEU A 256 7.42 15.14 -14.55
C LEU A 256 8.30 16.33 -14.94
N ALA A 257 9.05 16.90 -13.98
CA ALA A 257 9.98 18.00 -14.24
C ALA A 257 11.11 17.56 -15.17
N GLN A 258 11.71 16.38 -14.95
CA GLN A 258 12.80 15.90 -15.80
C GLN A 258 12.37 15.67 -17.25
N LYS A 259 11.22 15.03 -17.46
CA LYS A 259 10.65 14.82 -18.80
C LYS A 259 10.33 16.15 -19.48
N TRP A 260 9.71 17.07 -18.75
CA TRP A 260 9.35 18.38 -19.29
C TRP A 260 10.57 19.23 -19.64
N LEU A 261 11.59 19.26 -18.78
CA LEU A 261 12.84 19.97 -19.04
C LEU A 261 13.57 19.38 -20.25
N SER A 262 13.62 18.06 -20.37
CA SER A 262 14.26 17.39 -21.52
C SER A 262 13.54 17.70 -22.83
N TYR A 263 12.20 17.57 -22.83
CA TYR A 263 11.36 17.95 -23.97
C TYR A 263 11.54 19.42 -24.35
N THR A 264 11.56 20.32 -23.36
CA THR A 264 11.75 21.77 -23.59
C THR A 264 13.16 22.07 -24.13
N SER A 265 14.17 21.37 -23.65
CA SER A 265 15.55 21.47 -24.13
C SER A 265 15.62 21.15 -25.63
N GLU A 266 14.99 20.04 -26.03
CA GLU A 266 15.00 19.55 -27.42
C GLU A 266 14.17 20.41 -28.36
N GLN A 267 12.95 20.78 -27.95
CA GLN A 267 12.05 21.62 -28.77
C GLN A 267 12.61 23.01 -29.05
N ASN A 268 13.42 23.55 -28.14
CA ASN A 268 14.03 24.86 -28.30
C ASN A 268 15.49 24.79 -28.78
N GLU A 269 16.03 23.57 -29.00
CA GLU A 269 17.43 23.34 -29.37
C GLU A 269 18.44 24.03 -28.43
N ILE A 270 18.15 24.05 -27.13
CA ILE A 270 18.99 24.63 -26.08
C ILE A 270 19.48 23.56 -25.11
N TYR A 271 20.56 23.85 -24.37
CA TYR A 271 21.03 22.97 -23.29
C TYR A 271 20.47 23.43 -21.94
N ILE A 272 19.59 22.65 -21.33
CA ILE A 272 19.10 22.92 -19.97
C ILE A 272 19.86 22.04 -18.97
N GLN A 273 20.67 22.66 -18.11
CA GLN A 273 21.32 21.99 -16.98
C GLN A 273 20.28 21.56 -15.94
N HIS A 274 20.28 20.30 -15.53
CA HIS A 274 19.43 19.75 -14.46
C HIS A 274 20.12 18.57 -13.76
N ALA A 275 19.47 17.97 -12.74
CA ALA A 275 20.09 16.97 -11.86
C ALA A 275 20.74 15.76 -12.56
N ARG A 276 20.31 15.40 -13.78
CA ARG A 276 20.75 14.18 -14.50
C ARG A 276 21.79 14.41 -15.60
N ASN A 277 22.13 15.66 -15.95
CA ASN A 277 23.10 15.95 -17.02
C ASN A 277 24.25 16.88 -16.61
N GLY A 278 24.15 17.55 -15.46
CA GLY A 278 25.18 18.46 -14.95
C GLY A 278 24.96 18.94 -13.51
N GLY A 279 24.04 18.31 -12.78
CA GLY A 279 23.62 18.73 -11.44
C GLY A 279 22.68 19.95 -11.45
N GLU A 280 22.00 20.21 -10.33
CA GLU A 280 21.13 21.38 -10.19
C GLU A 280 21.95 22.65 -9.90
N LYS A 281 21.62 23.76 -10.58
CA LYS A 281 22.26 25.06 -10.32
C LYS A 281 21.73 25.63 -9.00
N ARG A 282 22.63 26.02 -8.11
CA ARG A 282 22.29 26.73 -6.87
C ARG A 282 22.29 28.25 -7.08
N VAL A 283 21.22 28.91 -6.67
CA VAL A 283 21.09 30.38 -6.65
C VAL A 283 20.62 30.82 -5.27
N GLY A 284 21.53 31.37 -4.48
CA GLY A 284 21.27 31.70 -3.08
C GLY A 284 20.85 30.44 -2.29
N PRO A 285 19.71 30.48 -1.56
CA PRO A 285 19.23 29.32 -0.80
C PRO A 285 18.53 28.26 -1.67
N TYR A 286 18.28 28.54 -2.95
CA TYR A 286 17.46 27.68 -3.81
C TYR A 286 18.30 26.85 -4.79
N LEU A 287 17.82 25.63 -5.05
CA LEU A 287 18.20 24.82 -6.20
C LEU A 287 17.14 25.02 -7.29
N LEU A 288 17.60 25.18 -8.53
CA LEU A 288 16.75 25.31 -9.71
C LEU A 288 16.46 23.93 -10.29
N ASP A 289 15.23 23.71 -10.78
CA ASP A 289 14.89 22.46 -11.47
C ASP A 289 15.66 22.34 -12.79
N GLY A 290 15.77 23.45 -13.54
CA GLY A 290 16.55 23.55 -14.76
C GLY A 290 17.19 24.93 -14.93
N TYR A 291 18.33 24.98 -15.61
CA TYR A 291 19.06 26.23 -15.85
C TYR A 291 19.71 26.29 -17.23
N HIS A 292 19.49 27.39 -17.94
CA HIS A 292 20.17 27.70 -19.20
C HIS A 292 21.10 28.89 -19.00
N GLU A 293 22.41 28.67 -19.12
CA GLU A 293 23.44 29.66 -18.81
C GLU A 293 23.43 30.83 -19.80
N GLU A 294 23.32 30.58 -21.11
CA GLU A 294 23.46 31.61 -22.16
C GLU A 294 22.46 32.75 -22.01
N THR A 295 21.20 32.44 -21.70
CA THR A 295 20.13 33.42 -21.50
C THR A 295 19.86 33.71 -20.02
N ARG A 296 20.66 33.13 -19.12
CA ARG A 296 20.42 33.15 -17.66
C ARG A 296 18.98 32.82 -17.29
N THR A 297 18.43 31.77 -17.91
CA THR A 297 17.04 31.35 -17.69
C THR A 297 16.96 30.26 -16.63
N ALA A 298 16.22 30.52 -15.56
CA ALA A 298 15.82 29.54 -14.55
C ALA A 298 14.48 28.92 -14.94
N TYR A 299 14.44 27.59 -15.03
CA TYR A 299 13.23 26.81 -15.25
C TYR A 299 12.77 26.21 -13.93
N GLU A 300 11.49 26.36 -13.64
CA GLU A 300 10.86 25.91 -12.39
C GLU A 300 9.59 25.13 -12.69
N VAL A 301 9.56 23.87 -12.27
CA VAL A 301 8.44 22.96 -12.50
C VAL A 301 7.73 22.67 -11.18
N HIS A 302 6.60 23.33 -10.97
CA HIS A 302 5.88 23.30 -9.71
C HIS A 302 4.89 22.14 -9.65
N GLY A 303 5.22 21.12 -8.86
CA GLY A 303 4.26 20.09 -8.42
C GLY A 303 3.09 20.73 -7.68
N CYS A 304 1.87 20.52 -8.16
CA CYS A 304 0.70 21.28 -7.70
C CYS A 304 0.43 21.09 -6.20
N PHE A 305 0.65 19.87 -5.72
CA PHE A 305 0.50 19.50 -4.32
C PHE A 305 1.56 20.15 -3.42
N TRP A 306 2.82 20.18 -3.86
CA TRP A 306 3.97 20.64 -3.06
C TRP A 306 4.13 22.16 -3.03
N HIS A 307 3.67 22.83 -4.08
CA HIS A 307 3.89 24.27 -4.29
C HIS A 307 2.63 25.12 -4.14
N GLY A 308 1.49 24.52 -3.77
CA GLY A 308 0.27 25.30 -3.52
C GLY A 308 -0.40 25.81 -4.80
N CYS A 309 -0.76 24.93 -5.74
CA CYS A 309 -1.41 25.38 -6.98
C CYS A 309 -2.81 25.94 -6.71
N ILE A 310 -3.02 27.22 -7.01
CA ILE A 310 -4.31 27.92 -6.84
C ILE A 310 -5.43 27.40 -7.76
N ASN A 311 -5.07 26.70 -8.84
CA ASN A 311 -6.05 26.10 -9.77
C ASN A 311 -6.51 24.71 -9.32
N CYS A 312 -5.73 24.04 -8.46
CA CYS A 312 -6.00 22.66 -8.04
C CYS A 312 -6.49 22.55 -6.60
N TYR A 313 -6.18 23.53 -5.76
CA TYR A 313 -6.48 23.47 -4.32
C TYR A 313 -7.00 24.81 -3.80
N ALA A 314 -7.92 24.75 -2.84
CA ALA A 314 -8.39 25.94 -2.14
C ALA A 314 -7.29 26.49 -1.22
N ARG A 315 -7.29 27.81 -0.97
CA ARG A 315 -6.23 28.54 -0.25
C ARG A 315 -5.99 27.99 1.17
N ASP A 316 -7.08 27.69 1.87
CA ASP A 316 -7.16 27.19 3.24
C ASP A 316 -6.92 25.68 3.36
N THR A 317 -6.86 24.95 2.24
CA THR A 317 -6.52 23.52 2.24
C THR A 317 -5.16 23.32 2.90
N ILE A 318 -5.05 22.41 3.87
CA ILE A 318 -3.77 22.09 4.51
C ILE A 318 -3.05 21.03 3.67
N ASN A 319 -1.80 21.29 3.30
CA ASN A 319 -0.90 20.26 2.78
C ASN A 319 -0.53 19.31 3.92
N PRO A 320 -0.93 18.03 3.85
CA PRO A 320 -0.78 17.10 4.96
C PRO A 320 0.68 16.70 5.23
N VAL A 321 1.57 16.87 4.24
CA VAL A 321 2.99 16.52 4.38
C VAL A 321 3.80 17.66 5.00
N LYS A 322 3.44 18.91 4.70
CA LYS A 322 4.17 20.11 5.17
C LYS A 322 3.54 20.77 6.39
N GLY A 323 2.29 20.42 6.72
CA GLY A 323 1.54 21.05 7.82
C GLY A 323 1.30 22.55 7.60
N LYS A 324 1.24 22.98 6.33
CA LYS A 324 1.03 24.39 5.93
C LYS A 324 -0.16 24.51 5.01
N THR A 325 -0.81 25.67 4.98
CA THR A 325 -1.89 25.89 4.01
C THR A 325 -1.33 25.90 2.59
N MET A 326 -2.15 25.52 1.61
CA MET A 326 -1.78 25.62 0.20
C MET A 326 -1.50 27.08 -0.18
N HIS A 327 -2.12 28.05 0.50
CA HIS A 327 -1.78 29.46 0.37
C HIS A 327 -0.35 29.78 0.84
N ASP A 328 0.07 29.28 2.00
CA ASP A 328 1.45 29.49 2.50
C ASP A 328 2.49 28.87 1.56
N LEU A 329 2.20 27.68 1.02
CA LEU A 329 3.06 27.01 0.04
C LEU A 329 3.13 27.79 -1.26
N HIS A 330 1.99 28.31 -1.72
CA HIS A 330 1.93 29.17 -2.90
C HIS A 330 2.74 30.44 -2.69
N GLN A 331 2.58 31.10 -1.53
CA GLN A 331 3.30 32.32 -1.20
C GLN A 331 4.81 32.09 -1.20
N LYS A 332 5.29 30.98 -0.61
CA LYS A 332 6.71 30.60 -0.69
C LYS A 332 7.21 30.37 -2.11
N THR A 333 6.37 29.79 -2.96
CA THR A 333 6.69 29.61 -4.39
C THR A 333 6.83 30.96 -5.07
N VAL A 334 5.88 31.88 -4.86
CA VAL A 334 5.94 33.25 -5.37
C VAL A 334 7.17 34.00 -4.85
N GLU A 335 7.51 33.86 -3.57
CA GLU A 335 8.71 34.46 -2.96
C GLU A 335 10.00 33.96 -3.63
N LYS A 336 10.11 32.64 -3.89
CA LYS A 336 11.23 32.06 -4.64
C LYS A 336 11.33 32.66 -6.05
N ILE A 337 10.22 32.72 -6.78
CA ILE A 337 10.19 33.27 -8.15
C ILE A 337 10.57 34.75 -8.18
N GLN A 338 10.05 35.54 -7.23
CA GLN A 338 10.41 36.96 -7.10
C GLN A 338 11.89 37.12 -6.76
N TYR A 339 12.43 36.30 -5.86
CA TYR A 339 13.85 36.30 -5.53
C TYR A 339 14.71 36.06 -6.78
N LEU A 340 14.40 35.04 -7.59
CA LEU A 340 15.15 34.74 -8.83
C LEU A 340 15.09 35.90 -9.83
N LYS A 341 13.91 36.49 -10.04
CA LYS A 341 13.74 37.68 -10.91
C LYS A 341 14.56 38.86 -10.41
N ASN A 342 14.56 39.12 -9.10
CA ASN A 342 15.34 40.19 -8.48
C ASN A 342 16.86 39.98 -8.61
N GLN A 343 17.32 38.72 -8.71
CA GLN A 343 18.71 38.37 -9.00
C GLN A 343 19.05 38.46 -10.51
N GLY A 344 18.12 38.95 -11.34
CA GLY A 344 18.32 39.17 -12.77
C GLY A 344 18.24 37.91 -13.63
N TYR A 345 17.56 36.86 -13.14
CA TYR A 345 17.27 35.67 -13.95
C TYR A 345 15.98 35.85 -14.75
N ASN A 346 15.97 35.34 -15.99
CA ASN A 346 14.74 35.10 -16.71
C ASN A 346 14.09 33.85 -16.10
N VAL A 347 12.84 33.91 -15.66
CA VAL A 347 12.20 32.78 -14.98
C VAL A 347 11.05 32.23 -15.81
N VAL A 348 11.16 30.95 -16.19
CA VAL A 348 10.12 30.19 -16.86
C VAL A 348 9.52 29.21 -15.85
N GLU A 349 8.28 29.47 -15.45
CA GLU A 349 7.55 28.60 -14.53
C GLU A 349 6.47 27.80 -15.26
N VAL A 350 6.29 26.55 -14.86
CA VAL A 350 5.21 25.69 -15.33
C VAL A 350 4.66 24.86 -14.17
N TRP A 351 3.35 24.66 -14.15
CA TRP A 351 2.68 23.87 -13.11
C TRP A 351 2.36 22.47 -13.61
N GLU A 352 2.44 21.48 -12.72
CA GLU A 352 2.12 20.07 -13.00
C GLU A 352 0.77 19.90 -13.70
N CYS A 353 -0.28 20.59 -13.23
CA CYS A 353 -1.61 20.48 -13.84
C CYS A 353 -1.68 21.04 -15.25
N ARG A 354 -0.78 21.98 -15.60
CA ARG A 354 -0.67 22.50 -16.96
C ARG A 354 0.04 21.50 -17.86
N ILE A 355 1.16 20.91 -17.40
CA ILE A 355 1.86 19.84 -18.13
C ILE A 355 0.91 18.68 -18.41
N ASN A 356 0.15 18.23 -17.41
CA ASN A 356 -0.81 17.13 -17.58
C ASN A 356 -1.92 17.47 -18.60
N ARG A 357 -2.31 18.73 -18.72
CA ARG A 357 -3.27 19.17 -19.74
C ARG A 357 -2.63 19.20 -21.13
N GLU A 358 -1.42 19.74 -21.24
CA GLU A 358 -0.66 19.74 -22.50
C GLU A 358 -0.41 18.31 -23.00
N LEU A 359 -0.09 17.36 -22.11
CA LEU A 359 0.04 15.94 -22.45
C LEU A 359 -1.26 15.28 -22.94
N ALA A 360 -2.42 15.79 -22.53
CA ALA A 360 -3.70 15.27 -23.01
C ALA A 360 -4.00 15.74 -24.45
N ASP A 361 -3.52 16.93 -24.82
CA ASP A 361 -3.84 17.58 -26.09
C ASP A 361 -2.71 17.47 -27.15
N ASN A 362 -1.46 17.27 -26.72
CA ASN A 362 -0.28 17.23 -27.59
C ASN A 362 0.27 15.80 -27.72
N GLU A 363 -0.05 15.14 -28.83
CA GLU A 363 0.40 13.78 -29.14
C GLU A 363 1.93 13.68 -29.33
N GLU A 364 2.61 14.72 -29.83
CA GLU A 364 4.07 14.73 -29.97
C GLU A 364 4.76 14.68 -28.59
N MET A 365 4.34 15.58 -27.69
CA MET A 365 4.85 15.62 -26.32
C MET A 365 4.58 14.31 -25.57
N LYS A 366 3.39 13.74 -25.78
CA LYS A 366 3.01 12.44 -25.19
C LYS A 366 3.89 11.30 -25.72
N HIS A 367 4.14 11.24 -27.03
CA HIS A 367 5.08 10.28 -27.61
C HIS A 367 6.49 10.45 -27.05
N TYR A 368 6.97 11.69 -26.90
CA TYR A 368 8.27 11.97 -26.30
C TYR A 368 8.35 11.48 -24.86
N PHE A 369 7.35 11.78 -24.04
CA PHE A 369 7.30 11.37 -22.62
C PHE A 369 7.26 9.84 -22.45
N ILE A 370 6.71 9.12 -23.42
CA ILE A 370 6.69 7.65 -23.47
C ILE A 370 8.06 7.09 -23.89
N GLN A 371 8.79 7.78 -24.77
CA GLN A 371 10.09 7.34 -25.30
C GLN A 371 11.29 7.83 -24.48
N TYR A 372 11.08 8.75 -23.54
CA TYR A 372 12.13 9.33 -22.71
C TYR A 372 12.97 8.25 -21.99
N ASP A 373 14.26 8.19 -22.33
CA ASP A 373 15.22 7.15 -21.88
C ASP A 373 15.80 7.43 -20.47
N GLY A 374 15.02 8.09 -19.62
CA GLY A 374 15.35 8.23 -18.20
C GLY A 374 14.82 7.01 -17.46
N VAL A 375 15.71 6.20 -16.86
CA VAL A 375 15.27 5.11 -15.99
C VAL A 375 14.58 5.73 -14.76
N ASP A 376 13.24 5.63 -14.68
CA ASP A 376 12.53 5.98 -13.46
C ASP A 376 12.90 4.97 -12.37
N PRO A 377 12.76 5.34 -11.08
CA PRO A 377 12.82 4.37 -10.01
C PRO A 377 11.95 3.14 -10.30
N LEU A 378 12.43 1.99 -9.88
CA LEU A 378 11.69 0.75 -9.98
C LEU A 378 10.46 0.83 -9.07
N GLU A 379 9.27 0.64 -9.66
CA GLU A 379 8.02 0.50 -8.91
C GLU A 379 7.69 -0.99 -8.70
N PRO A 380 7.71 -1.52 -7.47
CA PRO A 380 7.53 -2.96 -7.24
C PRO A 380 6.22 -3.53 -7.79
N ARG A 381 5.16 -2.72 -7.86
CA ARG A 381 3.86 -3.13 -8.39
C ARG A 381 3.87 -3.40 -9.89
N ASP A 382 4.82 -2.84 -10.63
CA ASP A 382 4.91 -3.05 -12.06
C ASP A 382 5.33 -4.48 -12.41
N ALA A 383 6.12 -5.12 -11.53
CA ALA A 383 6.50 -6.53 -11.64
C ALA A 383 5.42 -7.52 -11.22
N LEU A 384 4.32 -7.05 -10.61
CA LEU A 384 3.27 -7.93 -10.13
C LEU A 384 2.35 -8.33 -11.30
N TYR A 385 2.59 -9.49 -11.90
CA TYR A 385 1.73 -10.06 -12.95
C TYR A 385 0.82 -11.17 -12.42
N GLY A 386 -0.26 -11.45 -13.15
CA GLY A 386 -1.17 -12.55 -12.86
C GLY A 386 -0.72 -13.86 -13.51
N GLY A 387 -1.57 -14.89 -13.42
CA GLY A 387 -1.34 -16.14 -14.13
C GLY A 387 -1.24 -15.96 -15.65
N ARG A 388 -0.42 -16.78 -16.31
CA ARG A 388 -0.32 -16.83 -17.76
C ARG A 388 -1.53 -17.55 -18.33
N THR A 389 -2.37 -16.83 -19.08
CA THR A 389 -3.45 -17.40 -19.88
C THR A 389 -3.15 -17.14 -21.35
N ASN A 390 -2.90 -18.20 -22.12
CA ASN A 390 -2.67 -18.10 -23.56
C ASN A 390 -3.36 -19.27 -24.27
N ALA A 391 -3.94 -19.01 -25.44
CA ALA A 391 -4.57 -20.02 -26.28
C ALA A 391 -3.92 -20.03 -27.66
N SER A 392 -3.29 -21.15 -28.02
CA SER A 392 -2.75 -21.34 -29.39
C SER A 392 -3.84 -21.67 -30.41
N ARG A 393 -4.94 -22.28 -29.96
CA ARG A 393 -6.12 -22.61 -30.76
C ARG A 393 -7.35 -22.51 -29.86
N LEU A 394 -8.37 -21.76 -30.29
CA LEU A 394 -9.60 -21.55 -29.51
C LEU A 394 -10.56 -22.74 -29.54
N TYR A 395 -10.57 -23.49 -30.65
CA TYR A 395 -11.41 -24.67 -30.83
C TYR A 395 -10.65 -25.72 -31.64
N HIS A 396 -10.67 -26.96 -31.16
CA HIS A 396 -10.10 -28.11 -31.85
C HIS A 396 -11.05 -29.30 -31.75
N GLU A 397 -11.48 -29.82 -32.89
CA GLU A 397 -12.23 -31.07 -32.98
C GLU A 397 -11.22 -32.20 -33.23
N CYS A 398 -11.24 -33.22 -32.38
CA CYS A 398 -10.35 -34.37 -32.53
C CYS A 398 -10.82 -35.26 -33.67
N ASN A 399 -9.88 -35.74 -34.48
CA ASN A 399 -10.13 -36.89 -35.36
C ASN A 399 -10.27 -38.19 -34.55
N ASP A 400 -10.77 -39.26 -35.17
CA ASP A 400 -10.98 -40.57 -34.52
C ASP A 400 -9.72 -41.16 -33.86
N ASP A 401 -8.53 -40.81 -34.35
CA ASP A 401 -7.22 -41.24 -33.84
C ASP A 401 -6.54 -40.23 -32.89
N GLU A 402 -7.18 -39.10 -32.61
CA GLU A 402 -6.65 -38.02 -31.80
C GLU A 402 -7.26 -37.97 -30.39
N LYS A 403 -6.46 -37.53 -29.39
CA LYS A 403 -6.92 -37.34 -28.01
C LYS A 403 -6.36 -36.05 -27.42
N ILE A 404 -7.21 -35.25 -26.78
CA ILE A 404 -6.78 -34.12 -25.94
C ILE A 404 -6.44 -34.64 -24.55
N ARG A 405 -5.27 -34.23 -24.03
CA ARG A 405 -4.85 -34.49 -22.65
C ARG A 405 -4.90 -33.19 -21.86
N TYR A 406 -5.48 -33.25 -20.67
CA TYR A 406 -5.50 -32.14 -19.72
C TYR A 406 -4.50 -32.41 -18.60
N VAL A 407 -3.66 -31.42 -18.30
CA VAL A 407 -2.66 -31.47 -17.23
C VAL A 407 -2.92 -30.26 -16.34
N ASP A 408 -3.02 -30.50 -15.04
CA ASP A 408 -3.19 -29.46 -14.03
C ASP A 408 -2.19 -29.66 -12.90
N PHE A 409 -1.70 -28.55 -12.36
CA PHE A 409 -0.79 -28.56 -11.22
C PHE A 409 -1.60 -28.47 -9.93
N PRO A 410 -1.61 -29.51 -9.08
CA PRO A 410 -2.34 -29.47 -7.82
C PRO A 410 -1.73 -28.39 -6.93
N SER A 411 -2.50 -27.32 -6.68
CA SER A 411 -2.11 -26.24 -5.78
C SER A 411 -0.78 -25.56 -6.14
N LEU A 412 -0.63 -25.13 -7.40
CA LEU A 412 0.58 -24.47 -7.91
C LEU A 412 1.12 -23.37 -6.98
N TYR A 413 0.31 -22.36 -6.63
CA TYR A 413 0.77 -21.25 -5.77
C TYR A 413 1.14 -21.71 -4.35
N PRO A 414 0.34 -22.53 -3.64
CA PRO A 414 0.78 -23.11 -2.37
C PRO A 414 2.08 -23.90 -2.45
N TRP A 415 2.30 -24.67 -3.53
CA TRP A 415 3.56 -25.37 -3.75
C TRP A 415 4.72 -24.38 -3.90
N CYS A 416 4.54 -23.31 -4.70
CA CYS A 416 5.55 -22.26 -4.82
C CYS A 416 5.87 -21.62 -3.46
N ASN A 417 4.85 -21.22 -2.70
CA ASN A 417 5.02 -20.62 -1.37
C ASN A 417 5.79 -21.52 -0.40
N LYS A 418 5.64 -22.85 -0.53
CA LYS A 418 6.30 -23.83 0.35
C LYS A 418 7.71 -24.20 -0.11
N MET A 419 7.93 -24.31 -1.41
CA MET A 419 9.11 -24.98 -1.97
C MET A 419 10.09 -24.04 -2.67
N THR A 420 9.66 -22.82 -3.00
CA THR A 420 10.49 -21.85 -3.73
C THR A 420 11.03 -20.78 -2.80
N ARG A 421 12.13 -20.16 -3.21
CA ARG A 421 12.70 -19.00 -2.52
C ARG A 421 11.75 -17.81 -2.67
N MET A 422 11.51 -17.09 -1.58
CA MET A 422 10.70 -15.87 -1.53
C MET A 422 11.54 -14.70 -1.04
N VAL A 423 11.19 -13.49 -1.49
CA VAL A 423 11.77 -12.25 -0.94
C VAL A 423 11.08 -11.90 0.37
N VAL A 424 11.86 -11.50 1.37
CA VAL A 424 11.39 -11.07 2.70
C VAL A 424 12.17 -9.84 3.15
N GLY A 425 11.56 -9.01 4.00
CA GLY A 425 12.21 -7.80 4.51
C GLY A 425 12.46 -6.71 3.47
N HIS A 426 13.13 -5.63 3.89
CA HIS A 426 13.40 -4.46 3.04
C HIS A 426 14.47 -4.76 1.97
N PRO A 427 14.28 -4.27 0.73
CA PRO A 427 15.24 -4.49 -0.35
C PRO A 427 16.50 -3.62 -0.18
N ARG A 428 17.63 -4.13 -0.66
CA ARG A 428 18.79 -3.28 -1.01
C ARG A 428 18.54 -2.67 -2.39
N ILE A 429 18.57 -1.36 -2.50
CA ILE A 429 18.40 -0.65 -3.78
C ILE A 429 19.75 -0.53 -4.48
N ILE A 430 19.80 -0.93 -5.76
CA ILE A 430 20.99 -0.88 -6.61
C ILE A 430 20.59 -0.13 -7.87
N THR A 431 21.32 0.93 -8.19
CA THR A 431 21.03 1.81 -9.35
C THR A 431 22.18 1.94 -10.33
N GLU A 432 23.36 1.43 -9.98
CA GLU A 432 24.58 1.52 -10.78
C GLU A 432 25.52 0.35 -10.46
N ASN A 433 26.55 0.18 -11.28
CA ASN A 433 27.56 -0.87 -11.14
C ASN A 433 26.94 -2.28 -11.04
N PHE A 434 26.04 -2.58 -11.99
CA PHE A 434 25.35 -3.86 -12.03
C PHE A 434 26.32 -5.01 -12.38
N ASP A 435 26.16 -6.11 -11.65
CA ASP A 435 26.73 -7.43 -11.91
C ASP A 435 25.83 -8.22 -12.87
N ASP A 436 26.21 -9.47 -13.16
CA ASP A 436 25.37 -10.40 -13.89
C ASP A 436 24.01 -10.61 -13.18
N ILE A 437 22.93 -10.73 -13.96
CA ILE A 437 21.57 -10.82 -13.41
C ILE A 437 21.40 -11.97 -12.41
N SER A 438 22.14 -13.07 -12.59
CA SER A 438 22.06 -14.27 -11.73
C SER A 438 22.58 -14.03 -10.32
N THR A 439 23.30 -12.93 -10.08
CA THR A 439 23.75 -12.52 -8.75
C THR A 439 22.62 -11.88 -7.93
N TYR A 440 21.53 -11.47 -8.58
CA TYR A 440 20.42 -10.78 -7.97
C TYR A 440 19.23 -11.70 -7.72
N PHE A 441 18.57 -11.50 -6.57
CA PHE A 441 17.29 -12.15 -6.27
C PHE A 441 16.30 -11.09 -5.78
N GLY A 442 15.43 -10.65 -6.68
CA GLY A 442 14.48 -9.57 -6.43
C GLY A 442 13.78 -9.08 -7.69
N LEU A 443 13.49 -7.79 -7.73
CA LEU A 443 12.85 -7.09 -8.84
C LEU A 443 13.89 -6.30 -9.63
N VAL A 444 13.78 -6.30 -10.95
CA VAL A 444 14.72 -5.63 -11.84
C VAL A 444 13.95 -4.86 -12.90
N LYS A 445 14.29 -3.58 -13.07
CA LYS A 445 13.78 -2.73 -14.14
C LYS A 445 14.87 -2.60 -15.19
N CYS A 446 14.59 -3.07 -16.40
CA CYS A 446 15.55 -3.09 -17.49
C CYS A 446 14.84 -2.99 -18.85
N THR A 447 15.63 -2.76 -19.89
CA THR A 447 15.21 -2.96 -21.28
C THR A 447 15.67 -4.34 -21.70
N VAL A 448 14.84 -5.06 -22.45
CA VAL A 448 15.17 -6.38 -22.99
C VAL A 448 14.87 -6.42 -24.48
N LEU A 449 15.72 -7.13 -25.23
CA LEU A 449 15.47 -7.48 -26.63
C LEU A 449 15.05 -8.95 -26.71
N PRO A 450 13.78 -9.25 -27.04
CA PRO A 450 13.34 -10.62 -27.25
C PRO A 450 13.99 -11.26 -28.48
N PRO A 451 14.15 -12.59 -28.52
CA PRO A 451 14.52 -13.31 -29.73
C PRO A 451 13.40 -13.24 -30.78
N ARG A 452 13.71 -13.59 -32.03
CA ARG A 452 12.68 -13.78 -33.07
C ARG A 452 12.15 -15.22 -33.05
N GLY A 453 10.87 -15.39 -33.34
CA GLY A 453 10.27 -16.72 -33.60
C GLY A 453 10.11 -17.65 -32.39
N LEU A 454 10.18 -17.13 -31.16
CA LEU A 454 9.99 -17.94 -29.96
C LEU A 454 8.51 -18.31 -29.76
N PHE A 455 8.21 -19.60 -29.82
CA PHE A 455 6.83 -20.12 -29.76
C PHE A 455 6.11 -19.81 -28.43
N HIS A 456 6.84 -19.82 -27.32
CA HIS A 456 6.35 -19.43 -26.01
C HIS A 456 7.21 -18.30 -25.46
N PRO A 457 6.86 -17.03 -25.77
CA PRO A 457 7.54 -15.89 -25.18
C PRO A 457 7.47 -15.94 -23.65
N VAL A 458 8.52 -15.45 -23.00
CA VAL A 458 8.74 -15.61 -21.55
C VAL A 458 8.20 -14.43 -20.78
N LEU A 459 8.62 -13.21 -21.15
CA LEU A 459 8.39 -12.02 -20.33
C LEU A 459 6.99 -11.43 -20.57
N PRO A 460 6.25 -11.12 -19.49
CA PRO A 460 4.98 -10.42 -19.57
C PRO A 460 5.16 -8.96 -19.95
N TYR A 461 4.17 -8.40 -20.66
CA TYR A 461 4.09 -6.99 -21.02
C TYR A 461 2.62 -6.56 -20.99
N ARG A 462 2.32 -5.49 -20.23
CA ARG A 462 0.97 -4.92 -20.16
C ARG A 462 0.83 -3.84 -21.22
N THR A 463 -0.10 -4.04 -22.15
CA THR A 463 -0.46 -3.05 -23.16
C THR A 463 -1.92 -3.22 -23.55
N GLN A 464 -2.56 -2.15 -24.01
CA GLN A 464 -3.97 -2.16 -24.43
C GLN A 464 -4.94 -2.72 -23.36
N GLY A 465 -4.65 -2.46 -22.07
CA GLY A 465 -5.43 -2.98 -20.95
C GLY A 465 -5.36 -4.50 -20.75
N LYS A 466 -4.43 -5.20 -21.41
CA LYS A 466 -4.28 -6.66 -21.38
C LYS A 466 -2.87 -7.05 -20.96
N LEU A 467 -2.75 -8.25 -20.39
CA LEU A 467 -1.47 -8.91 -20.17
C LEU A 467 -1.11 -9.73 -21.42
N MET A 468 0.00 -9.40 -22.06
CA MET A 468 0.51 -10.10 -23.24
C MET A 468 1.93 -10.63 -22.98
N PHE A 469 2.40 -11.51 -23.87
CA PHE A 469 3.77 -12.03 -23.86
C PHE A 469 4.36 -11.87 -25.27
N PRO A 470 4.75 -10.64 -25.68
CA PRO A 470 5.18 -10.37 -27.05
C PRO A 470 6.69 -10.55 -27.26
N LEU A 471 7.10 -10.61 -28.53
CA LEU A 471 8.50 -10.56 -28.97
C LEU A 471 8.89 -9.23 -29.64
N CYS A 472 7.94 -8.29 -29.68
CA CYS A 472 8.09 -6.96 -30.24
C CYS A 472 7.13 -6.01 -29.53
N LYS A 473 7.66 -4.98 -28.87
CA LYS A 473 6.88 -3.93 -28.22
C LYS A 473 5.91 -3.26 -29.20
N THR A 474 6.42 -2.72 -30.32
CA THR A 474 5.60 -2.00 -31.30
C THR A 474 4.44 -2.83 -31.85
N CYS A 475 4.68 -4.12 -32.15
CA CYS A 475 3.61 -5.02 -32.59
C CYS A 475 2.55 -5.24 -31.52
N ALA A 476 2.95 -5.40 -30.25
CA ALA A 476 2.00 -5.59 -29.15
C ALA A 476 1.14 -4.33 -28.94
N ASP A 477 1.79 -3.15 -28.95
CA ASP A 477 1.12 -1.86 -28.76
C ASP A 477 0.13 -1.57 -29.90
N ALA A 478 0.49 -1.91 -31.15
CA ALA A 478 -0.35 -1.75 -32.33
C ALA A 478 -1.31 -2.92 -32.60
N CYS A 479 -1.31 -3.97 -31.76
CA CYS A 479 -2.05 -5.22 -31.99
C CYS A 479 -1.79 -5.88 -33.36
N ASN A 480 -0.57 -5.74 -33.91
CA ASN A 480 -0.21 -6.28 -35.21
C ASN A 480 -0.35 -7.80 -35.26
N GLN A 481 -1.05 -8.31 -36.28
CA GLN A 481 -1.27 -9.75 -36.52
C GLN A 481 -0.45 -10.29 -37.70
N THR A 482 0.36 -9.44 -38.34
CA THR A 482 1.21 -9.82 -39.47
C THR A 482 2.66 -10.05 -39.03
N PRO A 483 3.49 -10.73 -39.85
CA PRO A 483 4.91 -10.91 -39.54
C PRO A 483 5.61 -9.59 -39.23
N CYS A 484 6.39 -9.57 -38.14
CA CYS A 484 7.09 -8.37 -37.68
C CYS A 484 8.37 -8.09 -38.50
N ASP A 485 8.45 -6.90 -39.07
CA ASP A 485 9.59 -6.34 -39.80
C ASP A 485 10.36 -5.26 -39.03
N HIS A 486 9.82 -4.77 -37.91
CA HIS A 486 10.47 -3.79 -37.03
C HIS A 486 11.93 -4.11 -36.66
N ALA A 487 12.73 -3.06 -36.52
CA ALA A 487 14.12 -3.12 -36.09
C ALA A 487 14.22 -3.43 -34.59
N ASP A 488 15.41 -3.85 -34.13
CA ASP A 488 15.60 -4.32 -32.75
C ASP A 488 15.28 -3.24 -31.71
N ARG A 489 15.60 -1.97 -31.98
CA ARG A 489 15.25 -0.85 -31.11
C ARG A 489 13.74 -0.70 -30.89
N GLU A 490 12.94 -0.93 -31.93
CA GLU A 490 11.48 -0.86 -31.87
C GLU A 490 10.87 -2.10 -31.20
N ARG A 491 11.57 -3.24 -31.29
CA ARG A 491 11.13 -4.49 -30.68
C ARG A 491 11.40 -4.53 -29.18
N ALA A 492 12.44 -3.84 -28.72
CA ALA A 492 12.88 -3.83 -27.34
C ALA A 492 11.75 -3.43 -26.38
N ILE A 493 11.68 -4.12 -25.24
CA ILE A 493 10.64 -3.96 -24.24
C ILE A 493 11.32 -3.44 -22.98
N GLN A 494 10.87 -2.29 -22.47
CA GLN A 494 11.25 -1.85 -21.13
C GLN A 494 10.18 -2.29 -20.14
N GLY A 495 10.60 -2.79 -18.98
CA GLY A 495 9.68 -3.26 -17.96
C GLY A 495 10.37 -3.58 -16.65
N THR A 496 9.57 -3.99 -15.68
CA THR A 496 10.02 -4.45 -14.37
C THR A 496 9.60 -5.90 -14.21
N TRP A 497 10.55 -6.79 -13.94
CA TRP A 497 10.30 -8.23 -13.82
C TRP A 497 10.97 -8.81 -12.58
N CYS A 498 10.55 -10.00 -12.20
CA CYS A 498 11.29 -10.76 -11.20
C CYS A 498 12.58 -11.30 -11.83
N SER A 499 13.69 -11.24 -11.09
CA SER A 499 14.99 -11.85 -11.47
C SER A 499 14.86 -13.27 -12.06
N VAL A 500 14.05 -14.13 -11.43
CA VAL A 500 13.79 -15.50 -11.91
C VAL A 500 13.13 -15.58 -13.29
N GLU A 501 12.30 -14.60 -13.66
CA GLU A 501 11.71 -14.53 -15.00
C GLU A 501 12.74 -14.06 -16.03
N LEU A 502 13.63 -13.14 -15.65
CA LEU A 502 14.72 -12.65 -16.48
C LEU A 502 15.78 -13.73 -16.73
N GLU A 503 16.17 -14.49 -15.72
CA GLU A 503 17.03 -15.66 -15.87
C GLU A 503 16.43 -16.64 -16.90
N LYS A 504 15.13 -16.92 -16.78
CA LYS A 504 14.44 -17.78 -17.75
C LYS A 504 14.39 -17.16 -19.16
N ALA A 505 14.28 -15.84 -19.26
CA ALA A 505 14.32 -15.13 -20.53
C ALA A 505 15.71 -15.24 -21.19
N LEU A 506 16.79 -15.07 -20.42
CA LEU A 506 18.15 -15.24 -20.92
C LEU A 506 18.40 -16.66 -21.43
N GLU A 507 17.92 -17.70 -20.73
CA GLU A 507 17.96 -19.09 -21.22
C GLU A 507 17.22 -19.27 -22.57
N LYS A 508 16.27 -18.40 -22.86
CA LYS A 508 15.51 -18.36 -24.12
C LYS A 508 16.05 -17.32 -25.10
N SER A 509 17.31 -16.90 -24.93
CA SER A 509 18.03 -16.01 -25.85
C SER A 509 17.48 -14.58 -25.91
N TYR A 510 16.83 -14.11 -24.85
CA TYR A 510 16.62 -12.67 -24.66
C TYR A 510 17.97 -12.00 -24.35
N GLN A 511 18.09 -10.71 -24.68
CA GLN A 511 19.23 -9.87 -24.30
C GLN A 511 18.72 -8.77 -23.37
N ILE A 512 19.55 -8.36 -22.40
CA ILE A 512 19.28 -7.26 -21.47
C ILE A 512 20.17 -6.09 -21.88
#